data_AF-A0A3M2B5V9-F1
#
_entry.id   AF-A0A3M2B5V9-F1
#
_cell.length_a   1.000
_cell.length_b   1.000
_cell.length_c   1.000
_cell.angle_alpha   90.00
_cell.angle_beta   90.00
_cell.angle_gamma   90.00
#
_symmetry.space_group_name_H-M   'P 1'
#
loop_
_entity.id
_entity.type
_entity.pdbx_description
1 polymer ?
#
loop_
_entity_poly.entity_id
_entity_poly.type
_entity_poly.pdbx_seq_one_letter_code
_entity_poly.pdbx_strand_id
1 'polypeptide(L)'
;MAFKFKGDLSVARAVYLGSMDTIKRLAFIPDTAGAVVYDSTENSIYVWDGAAWQKVDSTKHNFSATSAPTSTNDSAEGYQVGSFWLNTAGNSVYFCHDATVGAAVWERLDSPKSQYSATTSPTPSDDDTAGFEQGSLWIDTTNRETYICYDATTGAAVWE
;
A
#
# COMPACT_ATOMS: atom_id res chain seq x y z
N MET A 1 -11.73 -33.02 13.12
CA MET A 1 -12.38 -34.12 12.35
C MET A 1 -11.44 -34.46 11.21
N ALA A 2 -10.90 -35.67 11.15
CA ALA A 2 -9.93 -36.07 10.11
C ALA A 2 -10.66 -36.90 9.06
N PHE A 3 -10.68 -36.42 7.82
CA PHE A 3 -11.21 -37.19 6.69
C PHE A 3 -10.11 -38.09 6.14
N LYS A 4 -10.32 -39.40 6.19
CA LYS A 4 -9.46 -40.39 5.55
C LYS A 4 -10.13 -40.82 4.26
N PHE A 5 -9.56 -40.45 3.12
CA PHE A 5 -9.97 -40.99 1.82
C PHE A 5 -9.27 -42.35 1.62
N LYS A 6 -10.03 -43.40 1.28
CA LYS A 6 -9.50 -44.72 0.91
C LYS A 6 -9.54 -44.86 -0.62
N GLY A 7 -8.39 -45.14 -1.23
CA GLY A 7 -8.21 -45.33 -2.68
C GLY A 7 -7.15 -44.40 -3.26
N ASP A 8 -6.74 -44.67 -4.50
CA ASP A 8 -5.85 -43.78 -5.25
C ASP A 8 -6.63 -42.50 -5.61
N LEU A 9 -6.33 -41.43 -4.88
CA LEU A 9 -6.92 -40.13 -5.14
C LEU A 9 -6.27 -39.56 -6.40
N SER A 10 -6.93 -39.72 -7.54
CA SER A 10 -6.65 -38.94 -8.75
C SER A 10 -7.09 -37.50 -8.49
N VAL A 11 -6.20 -36.66 -7.97
CA VAL A 11 -6.46 -35.23 -7.73
C VAL A 11 -6.32 -34.48 -9.05
N ALA A 12 -7.19 -34.73 -10.02
CA ALA A 12 -7.22 -33.90 -11.22
C ALA A 12 -7.84 -32.51 -10.95
N ARG A 13 -8.67 -32.37 -9.89
CA ARG A 13 -9.58 -31.22 -9.70
C ARG A 13 -9.98 -30.89 -8.24
N ALA A 14 -9.38 -31.51 -7.23
CA ALA A 14 -9.75 -31.20 -5.84
C ALA A 14 -8.90 -30.05 -5.31
N VAL A 15 -9.56 -29.02 -4.76
CA VAL A 15 -8.92 -28.02 -3.92
C VAL A 15 -8.39 -28.75 -2.68
N TYR A 16 -7.08 -29.03 -2.65
CA TYR A 16 -6.44 -29.41 -1.40
C TYR A 16 -6.56 -28.17 -0.48
N LEU A 17 -7.14 -28.34 0.71
CA LEU A 17 -7.21 -27.28 1.74
C LEU A 17 -6.54 -27.84 3.00
N GLY A 18 -5.26 -28.18 2.87
CA GLY A 18 -4.44 -28.65 3.99
C GLY A 18 -3.44 -27.60 4.44
N SER A 19 -3.21 -27.56 5.76
CA SER A 19 -2.08 -26.86 6.37
C SER A 19 -0.89 -27.82 6.45
N MET A 20 0.29 -27.38 6.02
CA MET A 20 1.54 -28.13 6.12
C MET A 20 2.72 -27.20 6.36
N ASP A 21 3.81 -27.69 6.93
CA ASP A 21 5.06 -26.92 7.04
C ASP A 21 5.77 -26.79 5.68
N THR A 22 6.75 -25.89 5.58
CA THR A 22 7.52 -25.62 4.36
C THR A 22 8.16 -26.88 3.78
N ILE A 23 8.67 -27.78 4.64
CA ILE A 23 9.34 -29.01 4.19
C ILE A 23 8.34 -29.93 3.51
N LYS A 24 7.17 -30.14 4.10
CA LYS A 24 6.10 -30.96 3.51
C LYS A 24 5.57 -30.37 2.22
N ARG A 25 5.44 -29.04 2.13
CA ARG A 25 5.04 -28.36 0.88
C ARG A 25 6.04 -28.61 -0.23
N LEU A 26 7.33 -28.40 0.02
CA LEU A 26 8.36 -28.59 -1.00
C LEU A 26 8.54 -30.06 -1.42
N ALA A 27 8.24 -31.01 -0.52
CA ALA A 27 8.24 -32.43 -0.84
C ALA A 27 6.99 -32.89 -1.62
N PHE A 28 5.91 -32.11 -1.61
CA PHE A 28 4.68 -32.41 -2.32
C PHE A 28 4.69 -31.75 -3.71
N ILE A 29 4.70 -32.57 -4.76
CA ILE A 29 4.72 -32.14 -6.17
C ILE A 29 3.42 -32.60 -6.83
N PRO A 30 2.42 -31.71 -6.99
CA PRO A 30 1.19 -32.03 -7.71
C PRO A 30 1.41 -32.24 -9.21
N ASP A 31 0.74 -33.24 -9.78
CA ASP A 31 0.82 -33.55 -11.22
C ASP A 31 0.16 -32.50 -12.13
N THR A 32 -0.70 -31.64 -11.56
CA THR A 32 -1.42 -30.58 -12.28
C THR A 32 -1.49 -29.29 -11.46
N ALA A 33 -1.48 -28.13 -12.15
CA ALA A 33 -1.65 -26.82 -11.53
C ALA A 33 -2.97 -26.68 -10.75
N GLY A 34 -3.00 -25.79 -9.75
CA GLY A 34 -4.19 -25.40 -9.01
C GLY A 34 -4.33 -25.97 -7.60
N ALA A 35 -3.38 -26.78 -7.13
CA ALA A 35 -3.34 -27.17 -5.72
C ALA A 35 -3.08 -25.92 -4.85
N VAL A 36 -3.80 -25.79 -3.74
CA VAL A 36 -3.65 -24.69 -2.78
C VAL A 36 -3.22 -25.29 -1.44
N VAL A 37 -2.31 -24.65 -0.71
CA VAL A 37 -1.89 -25.10 0.62
C VAL A 37 -1.69 -23.88 1.52
N TYR A 38 -1.91 -24.05 2.82
CA TYR A 38 -1.43 -23.10 3.81
C TYR A 38 -0.09 -23.59 4.36
N ASP A 39 0.98 -22.82 4.14
CA ASP A 39 2.29 -23.07 4.74
C ASP A 39 2.31 -22.52 6.17
N SER A 40 2.31 -23.40 7.17
CA SER A 40 2.26 -23.02 8.57
C SER A 40 3.58 -22.45 9.11
N THR A 41 4.69 -22.68 8.42
CA THR A 41 6.00 -22.13 8.81
C THR A 41 6.15 -20.70 8.28
N GLU A 42 5.69 -20.45 7.05
CA GLU A 42 5.71 -19.11 6.44
C GLU A 42 4.43 -18.30 6.67
N ASN A 43 3.43 -18.90 7.33
CA ASN A 43 2.13 -18.29 7.61
C ASN A 43 1.46 -17.70 6.34
N SER A 44 1.52 -18.45 5.22
CA SER A 44 1.17 -17.95 3.89
C SER A 44 0.45 -19.00 3.05
N ILE A 45 -0.43 -18.57 2.16
CA ILE A 45 -1.06 -19.47 1.18
C ILE A 45 -0.11 -19.64 0.00
N TYR A 46 -0.06 -20.86 -0.54
CA TYR A 46 0.71 -21.21 -1.72
C TYR A 46 -0.18 -21.89 -2.76
N VAL A 47 0.06 -21.61 -4.04
CA VAL A 47 -0.63 -22.23 -5.18
C VAL A 47 0.39 -22.91 -6.08
N TRP A 48 0.16 -24.16 -6.45
CA TRP A 48 1.00 -24.86 -7.43
C TRP A 48 0.64 -24.42 -8.85
N ASP A 49 1.62 -23.93 -9.60
CA ASP A 49 1.42 -23.45 -10.99
C ASP A 49 1.64 -24.53 -12.06
N GLY A 50 2.01 -25.75 -11.67
CA GLY A 50 2.39 -26.85 -12.57
C GLY A 50 3.90 -27.14 -12.58
N ALA A 51 4.73 -26.25 -12.04
CA ALA A 51 6.18 -26.40 -11.96
C ALA A 51 6.75 -26.04 -10.58
N ALA A 52 6.15 -25.08 -9.88
CA ALA A 52 6.59 -24.61 -8.57
C ALA A 52 5.42 -24.15 -7.69
N TRP A 53 5.68 -24.11 -6.38
CA TRP A 53 4.79 -23.49 -5.41
C TRP A 53 4.96 -21.97 -5.45
N GLN A 54 3.93 -21.27 -5.93
CA GLN A 54 3.86 -19.82 -5.93
C GLN A 54 3.27 -19.33 -4.61
N LYS A 55 4.00 -18.45 -3.93
CA LYS A 55 3.47 -17.77 -2.75
C LYS A 55 2.34 -16.87 -3.22
N VAL A 56 1.18 -16.98 -2.60
CA VAL A 56 0.17 -15.93 -2.73
C VAL A 56 0.71 -14.74 -1.98
N ASP A 57 1.26 -13.78 -2.74
CA ASP A 57 1.83 -12.56 -2.19
C ASP A 57 0.74 -11.86 -1.36
N SER A 58 1.03 -11.69 -0.08
CA SER A 58 0.17 -11.04 0.89
C SER A 58 0.72 -9.66 1.25
N THR A 59 1.41 -8.98 0.32
CA THR A 59 1.92 -7.63 0.52
C THR A 59 0.84 -6.78 1.16
N LYS A 60 1.09 -6.39 2.41
CA LYS A 60 0.12 -5.65 3.20
C LYS A 60 -0.01 -4.26 2.58
N HIS A 61 -1.24 -3.82 2.43
CA HIS A 61 -1.56 -2.44 2.07
C HIS A 61 -2.47 -1.86 3.16
N ASN A 62 -2.46 -0.54 3.32
CA ASN A 62 -3.39 0.14 4.21
C ASN A 62 -4.26 1.12 3.44
N PHE A 63 -5.47 0.71 3.09
CA PHE A 63 -6.40 1.55 2.30
C PHE A 63 -7.43 2.30 3.15
N SER A 64 -7.28 2.28 4.48
CA SER A 64 -8.26 2.86 5.40
C SER A 64 -7.62 3.73 6.48
N ALA A 65 -6.35 4.12 6.31
CA ALA A 65 -5.69 4.99 7.28
C ALA A 65 -6.28 6.40 7.24
N THR A 66 -6.29 7.07 8.39
CA THR A 66 -6.71 8.48 8.53
C THR A 66 -5.54 9.42 8.76
N SER A 67 -4.30 8.92 8.66
CA SER A 67 -3.07 9.68 8.79
C SER A 67 -2.03 9.16 7.79
N ALA A 68 -1.00 9.97 7.55
CA ALA A 68 0.19 9.53 6.81
C ALA A 68 0.89 8.36 7.55
N PRO A 69 1.60 7.49 6.83
CA PRO A 69 2.40 6.45 7.45
C PRO A 69 3.57 7.07 8.24
N THR A 70 4.03 6.35 9.25
CA THR A 70 5.20 6.69 10.05
C THR A 70 6.33 5.69 9.81
N SER A 71 7.53 5.98 10.33
CA SER A 71 8.68 5.08 10.17
C SER A 71 8.52 3.72 10.87
N THR A 72 7.54 3.57 11.77
CA THR A 72 7.22 2.29 12.42
C THR A 72 6.21 1.47 11.64
N ASN A 73 5.59 2.03 10.59
CA ASN A 73 4.75 1.26 9.68
C ASN A 73 5.65 0.50 8.69
N ASP A 74 6.21 -0.61 9.16
CA ASP A 74 7.34 -1.31 8.55
C ASP A 74 7.11 -2.83 8.40
N SER A 75 8.18 -3.59 8.12
CA SER A 75 8.12 -5.05 7.95
C SER A 75 7.74 -5.85 9.20
N ALA A 76 7.91 -5.32 10.42
CA ALA A 76 7.39 -5.95 11.63
C ALA A 76 5.85 -5.89 11.70
N GLU A 77 5.23 -4.90 11.04
CA GLU A 77 3.78 -4.82 10.88
C GLU A 77 3.28 -5.55 9.61
N GLY A 78 4.18 -6.16 8.83
CA GLY A 78 3.88 -6.91 7.59
C GLY A 78 3.89 -6.08 6.31
N TYR A 79 4.31 -4.80 6.35
CA TYR A 79 4.53 -4.00 5.15
C TYR A 79 5.84 -4.40 4.45
N GLN A 80 5.91 -4.13 3.15
CA GLN A 80 7.05 -4.48 2.31
C GLN A 80 7.34 -3.34 1.34
N VAL A 81 8.51 -3.35 0.71
CA VAL A 81 8.72 -2.53 -0.49
C VAL A 81 7.64 -2.91 -1.52
N GLY A 82 6.91 -1.93 -2.04
CA GLY A 82 5.72 -2.19 -2.86
C GLY A 82 4.38 -1.99 -2.14
N SER A 83 4.38 -1.86 -0.81
CA SER A 83 3.17 -1.57 -0.06
C SER A 83 2.60 -0.19 -0.39
N PHE A 84 1.29 -0.11 -0.61
CA PHE A 84 0.54 1.14 -0.69
C PHE A 84 -0.13 1.51 0.63
N TRP A 85 -0.22 2.81 0.87
CA TRP A 85 -0.92 3.41 2.00
C TRP A 85 -1.78 4.58 1.54
N LEU A 86 -3.07 4.55 1.83
CA LEU A 86 -4.02 5.63 1.55
C LEU A 86 -4.36 6.35 2.86
N ASN A 87 -3.95 7.62 2.96
CA ASN A 87 -4.46 8.53 3.99
C ASN A 87 -5.78 9.13 3.51
N THR A 88 -6.89 8.56 3.95
CA THR A 88 -8.25 8.97 3.58
C THR A 88 -8.67 10.34 4.10
N ALA A 89 -8.07 10.82 5.19
CA ALA A 89 -8.35 12.16 5.73
C ALA A 89 -7.57 13.24 4.97
N GLY A 90 -6.31 12.95 4.61
CA GLY A 90 -5.45 13.86 3.86
C GLY A 90 -5.55 13.75 2.33
N ASN A 91 -6.30 12.77 1.80
CA ASN A 91 -6.39 12.44 0.37
C ASN A 91 -5.04 12.17 -0.31
N SER A 92 -4.07 11.63 0.42
CA SER A 92 -2.73 11.32 -0.09
C SER A 92 -2.47 9.82 -0.17
N VAL A 93 -1.67 9.43 -1.16
CA VAL A 93 -1.24 8.05 -1.39
C VAL A 93 0.26 7.95 -1.20
N TYR A 94 0.69 6.91 -0.49
CA TYR A 94 2.09 6.65 -0.22
C TYR A 94 2.49 5.26 -0.70
N PHE A 95 3.75 5.14 -1.11
CA PHE A 95 4.41 3.91 -1.52
C PHE A 95 5.57 3.63 -0.57
N CYS A 96 5.65 2.41 -0.07
CA CYS A 96 6.77 1.99 0.77
C CYS A 96 8.00 1.73 -0.10
N HIS A 97 8.99 2.62 -0.01
CA HIS A 97 10.27 2.51 -0.70
C HIS A 97 11.26 1.64 0.08
N ASP A 98 11.18 1.69 1.41
CA ASP A 98 12.00 0.88 2.34
C ASP A 98 11.12 0.45 3.53
N ALA A 99 11.13 -0.84 3.87
CA ALA A 99 10.33 -1.41 4.97
C ALA A 99 11.18 -1.84 6.18
N THR A 100 12.37 -1.26 6.36
CA THR A 100 13.27 -1.55 7.48
C THR A 100 12.59 -1.31 8.82
N VAL A 101 12.71 -2.28 9.73
CA VAL A 101 12.08 -2.22 11.06
C VAL A 101 12.51 -0.96 11.83
N GLY A 102 11.54 -0.16 12.24
CA GLY A 102 11.68 1.12 12.94
C GLY A 102 12.08 2.31 12.06
N ALA A 103 12.38 2.08 10.79
CA ALA A 103 12.97 3.06 9.87
C ALA A 103 12.37 2.98 8.46
N ALA A 104 11.09 2.60 8.32
CA ALA A 104 10.44 2.55 7.03
C ALA A 104 10.42 3.92 6.35
N VAL A 105 10.66 3.93 5.04
CA VAL A 105 10.62 5.11 4.18
C VAL A 105 9.42 5.00 3.26
N TRP A 106 8.53 5.98 3.37
CA TRP A 106 7.31 6.09 2.58
C TRP A 106 7.40 7.33 1.69
N GLU A 107 7.24 7.12 0.39
CA GLU A 107 7.22 8.17 -0.62
C GLU A 107 5.77 8.53 -0.94
N ARG A 108 5.42 9.81 -0.83
CA ARG A 108 4.10 10.29 -1.24
C ARG A 108 4.04 10.37 -2.76
N LEU A 109 2.96 9.86 -3.36
CA LEU A 109 2.77 9.76 -4.81
C LEU A 109 1.88 10.85 -5.40
N ASP A 110 1.21 11.64 -4.57
CA ASP A 110 0.42 12.81 -4.99
C ASP A 110 1.22 14.12 -4.88
N SER A 111 0.87 15.05 -5.77
CA SER A 111 1.36 16.43 -5.72
C SER A 111 0.53 17.25 -4.74
N PRO A 112 1.13 18.28 -4.10
CA PRO A 112 0.36 19.28 -3.36
C PRO A 112 -0.83 19.80 -4.16
N LYS A 113 -1.97 19.96 -3.49
CA LYS A 113 -3.12 20.66 -4.08
C LYS A 113 -2.63 22.01 -4.60
N SER A 114 -2.99 22.36 -5.82
CA SER A 114 -2.61 23.63 -6.43
C SER A 114 -3.81 24.25 -7.14
N GLN A 115 -3.85 25.58 -7.18
CA GLN A 115 -4.90 26.35 -7.83
C GLN A 115 -4.37 26.97 -9.12
N TYR A 116 -4.78 26.41 -10.27
CA TYR A 116 -4.21 26.79 -11.57
C TYR A 116 -5.04 27.82 -12.35
N SER A 117 -6.19 28.23 -11.84
CA SER A 117 -7.10 29.15 -12.54
C SER A 117 -7.78 30.13 -11.60
N ALA A 118 -7.06 30.64 -10.59
CA ALA A 118 -7.60 31.70 -9.75
C ALA A 118 -7.75 33.00 -10.54
N THR A 119 -8.66 33.86 -10.09
CA THR A 119 -8.87 35.20 -10.66
C THR A 119 -8.44 36.31 -9.70
N THR A 120 -7.88 35.94 -8.55
CA THR A 120 -7.37 36.82 -7.50
C THR A 120 -6.12 36.19 -6.89
N SER A 121 -5.27 37.02 -6.29
CA SER A 121 -4.14 36.59 -5.46
C SER A 121 -4.60 35.68 -4.30
N PRO A 122 -3.72 34.78 -3.81
CA PRO A 122 -4.02 33.99 -2.64
C PRO A 122 -4.12 34.87 -1.39
N THR A 123 -4.85 34.37 -0.41
CA THR A 123 -5.07 35.01 0.88
C THR A 123 -4.48 34.15 2.01
N PRO A 124 -4.31 34.70 3.23
CA PRO A 124 -3.87 33.90 4.37
C PRO A 124 -4.81 32.74 4.76
N SER A 125 -6.07 32.75 4.27
CA SER A 125 -7.02 31.63 4.45
C SER A 125 -6.91 30.54 3.38
N ASP A 126 -6.09 30.75 2.35
CA ASP A 126 -5.71 29.69 1.41
C ASP A 126 -4.60 28.85 2.06
N ASP A 127 -4.99 28.08 3.08
CA ASP A 127 -4.13 27.38 4.05
C ASP A 127 -4.33 25.84 4.07
N ASP A 128 -3.80 25.17 5.10
CA ASP A 128 -3.93 23.73 5.33
C ASP A 128 -5.38 23.25 5.47
N THR A 129 -6.27 24.08 6.02
CA THR A 129 -7.70 23.74 6.13
C THR A 129 -8.40 23.82 4.77
N ALA A 130 -7.91 24.67 3.87
CA ALA A 130 -8.29 24.67 2.46
C ALA A 130 -7.58 23.57 1.66
N GLY A 131 -6.70 22.78 2.28
CA GLY A 131 -5.98 21.65 1.68
C GLY A 131 -4.73 22.05 0.90
N PHE A 132 -4.23 23.27 1.06
CA PHE A 132 -2.93 23.69 0.54
C PHE A 132 -1.82 23.30 1.50
N GLU A 133 -0.60 23.20 0.99
CA GLU A 133 0.58 22.88 1.77
C GLU A 133 1.81 23.54 1.14
N GLN A 134 2.96 23.44 1.81
CA GLN A 134 4.20 23.95 1.25
C GLN A 134 4.47 23.35 -0.14
N GLY A 135 4.76 24.21 -1.12
CA GLY A 135 4.98 23.83 -2.51
C GLY A 135 3.70 23.81 -3.38
N SER A 136 2.52 24.03 -2.81
CA SER A 136 1.31 24.34 -3.58
C SER A 136 1.55 25.53 -4.51
N LEU A 137 1.06 25.45 -5.74
CA LEU A 137 1.10 26.54 -6.71
C LEU A 137 -0.25 27.27 -6.76
N TRP A 138 -0.20 28.59 -6.95
CA TRP A 138 -1.36 29.43 -7.21
C TRP A 138 -1.13 30.31 -8.42
N ILE A 139 -1.99 30.21 -9.43
CA ILE A 139 -1.92 31.01 -10.65
C ILE A 139 -3.10 31.98 -10.67
N ASP A 140 -2.81 33.27 -10.46
CA ASP A 140 -3.77 34.35 -10.69
C ASP A 140 -3.75 34.73 -12.17
N THR A 141 -4.80 34.32 -12.88
CA THR A 141 -4.96 34.55 -14.32
C THR A 141 -5.36 35.99 -14.66
N THR A 142 -5.93 36.74 -13.70
CA THR A 142 -6.30 38.15 -13.88
C THR A 142 -5.06 39.03 -13.78
N ASN A 143 -4.28 38.86 -12.71
CA ASN A 143 -3.08 39.66 -12.46
C ASN A 143 -1.84 39.13 -13.17
N ARG A 144 -1.90 37.91 -13.71
CA ARG A 144 -0.79 37.18 -14.36
C ARG A 144 0.40 36.95 -13.42
N GLU A 145 0.08 36.60 -12.18
CA GLU A 145 1.05 36.29 -11.14
C GLU A 145 0.97 34.81 -10.77
N THR A 146 2.10 34.25 -10.39
CA THR A 146 2.20 32.87 -9.89
C THR A 146 2.86 32.93 -8.53
N TYR A 147 2.25 32.23 -7.58
CA TYR A 147 2.70 32.16 -6.22
C TYR A 147 2.99 30.71 -5.84
N ILE A 148 3.96 30.52 -4.96
CA ILE A 148 4.22 29.26 -4.29
C ILE A 148 3.88 29.42 -2.80
N CYS A 149 3.15 28.45 -2.26
CA CYS A 149 2.89 28.41 -0.82
C CYS A 149 4.20 28.06 -0.11
N TYR A 150 4.71 29.01 0.68
CA TYR A 150 5.89 28.80 1.51
C TYR A 150 5.52 28.19 2.86
N ASP A 151 4.39 28.61 3.42
CA ASP A 151 3.84 28.16 4.69
C ASP A 151 2.31 28.09 4.60
N ALA A 152 1.72 26.98 5.00
CA ALA A 152 0.27 26.75 4.92
C ALA A 152 -0.42 26.78 6.29
N THR A 153 0.18 27.39 7.31
CA THR A 153 -0.37 27.44 8.67
C THR A 153 -1.80 27.97 8.66
N THR A 154 -2.68 27.30 9.41
CA THR A 154 -4.11 27.65 9.54
C THR A 154 -4.31 29.14 9.82
N GLY A 155 -5.01 29.82 8.92
CA GLY A 155 -5.38 31.23 8.96
C GLY A 155 -4.21 32.20 8.75
N ALA A 156 -3.01 31.71 8.43
CA ALA A 156 -1.79 32.50 8.32
C ALA A 156 -0.89 32.03 7.16
N ALA A 157 -1.49 31.49 6.09
CA ALA A 157 -0.70 31.02 4.95
C ALA A 157 0.13 32.14 4.30
N VAL A 158 1.37 31.81 3.94
CA VAL A 158 2.33 32.70 3.29
C VAL A 158 2.56 32.22 1.86
N TRP A 159 2.33 33.12 0.91
CA TRP A 159 2.47 32.90 -0.52
C TRP A 159 3.45 33.92 -1.11
N GLU A 160 4.41 33.46 -1.91
CA GLU A 160 5.47 34.28 -2.54
C GLU A 160 5.54 34.08 -4.05
#